data_AF-A0A386HKC0-F1
#
_entry.id   AF-A0A386HKC0-F1
#
_cell.length_a   1.000
_cell.length_b   1.000
_cell.length_c   1.000
_cell.angle_alpha   90.00
_cell.angle_beta   90.00
_cell.angle_gamma   90.00
#
_symmetry.space_group_name_H-M   'P 1'
#
loop_
_entity.id
_entity.type
_entity.pdbx_description
1 polymer ?
#
loop_
_entity_poly.entity_id
_entity_poly.type
_entity_poly.pdbx_seq_one_letter_code
_entity_poly.pdbx_strand_id
1 'polypeptide(L)'
;MSNLIHSLQEDLGLPHFLRVSPNTQDVKASKVKDRSALLGQACITSVLLGLYQYTRDIDNAVCLLKPKQKGTWLEVIFNRYPEALEHRIVHYTETNSEKVREYLSRTADKAVEEVQTHLGPKATGEDVKHYMSNQRNHILSFLPSELRAGESVNNTSLDDASNKMHGPFSDFMHWFEEFFADSQKPLY
;
A
#
# COMPACT_ATOMS: atom_id res chain seq x y z
N MET A 1 -17.97 11.97 3.51
CA MET A 1 -17.34 11.10 2.50
C MET A 1 -16.51 10.09 3.25
N SER A 2 -16.87 8.81 3.19
CA SER A 2 -16.14 7.75 3.89
C SER A 2 -14.77 7.54 3.26
N ASN A 3 -13.74 7.49 4.11
CA ASN A 3 -12.37 7.24 3.70
C ASN A 3 -12.20 5.73 3.45
N LEU A 4 -11.59 5.35 2.33
CA LEU A 4 -11.41 3.95 1.94
C LEU A 4 -10.69 3.13 3.02
N ILE A 5 -9.76 3.75 3.75
CA ILE A 5 -9.09 3.12 4.90
C ILE A 5 -10.10 2.79 6.00
N HIS A 6 -11.03 3.70 6.31
CA HIS A 6 -12.01 3.48 7.36
C HIS A 6 -12.98 2.35 6.99
N SER A 7 -13.47 2.34 5.75
CA SER A 7 -14.33 1.24 5.28
C SER A 7 -13.62 -0.11 5.42
N LEU A 8 -12.37 -0.21 4.99
CA LEU A 8 -11.61 -1.46 5.09
C LEU A 8 -11.27 -1.85 6.54
N GLN A 9 -11.09 -0.87 7.43
CA GLN A 9 -10.91 -1.16 8.85
C GLN A 9 -12.17 -1.76 9.48
N GLU A 10 -13.34 -1.19 9.18
CA GLU A 10 -14.62 -1.70 9.66
C GLU A 10 -14.89 -3.11 9.13
N ASP A 11 -14.71 -3.32 7.81
CA ASP A 11 -14.94 -4.60 7.15
C ASP A 11 -14.00 -5.73 7.62
N LEU A 12 -12.77 -5.39 7.97
CA LEU A 12 -11.78 -6.33 8.48
C LEU A 12 -11.81 -6.47 10.01
N GLY A 13 -12.67 -5.72 10.71
CA GLY A 13 -12.78 -5.75 12.18
C GLY A 13 -11.51 -5.24 12.88
N LEU A 14 -10.82 -4.28 12.29
CA LEU A 14 -9.52 -3.80 12.75
C LEU A 14 -9.64 -2.58 13.68
N PRO A 15 -8.69 -2.41 14.63
CA PRO A 15 -8.63 -1.20 15.44
C PRO A 15 -8.32 0.04 14.59
N HIS A 16 -8.62 1.23 15.12
CA HIS A 16 -8.25 2.49 14.48
C HIS A 16 -6.73 2.59 14.26
N PHE A 17 -6.35 3.13 13.09
CA PHE A 17 -4.95 3.20 12.68
C PHE A 17 -4.31 4.44 13.25
N LEU A 18 -3.02 4.34 13.55
CA LEU A 18 -2.26 5.49 14.02
C LEU A 18 -1.83 6.32 12.82
N ARG A 19 -2.29 7.56 12.78
CA ARG A 19 -1.84 8.54 11.78
C ARG A 19 -0.36 8.83 11.99
N VAL A 20 0.41 8.68 10.93
CA VAL A 20 1.85 8.98 10.89
C VAL A 20 2.01 10.46 10.56
N SER A 21 2.67 11.21 11.44
CA SER A 21 2.99 12.61 11.19
C SER A 21 4.30 12.72 10.40
N PRO A 22 4.39 13.55 9.37
CA PRO A 22 5.64 13.80 8.63
C PRO A 22 6.79 14.28 9.51
N ASN A 23 6.47 14.91 10.65
CA ASN A 23 7.41 15.68 11.46
C ASN A 23 7.85 14.97 12.76
N THR A 24 7.35 13.77 13.02
CA THR A 24 7.80 12.98 14.18
C THR A 24 8.67 11.84 13.69
N GLN A 25 9.98 11.92 13.91
CA GLN A 25 10.84 10.74 13.91
C GLN A 25 10.22 9.70 14.85
N ASP A 26 10.03 8.49 14.34
CA ASP A 26 9.16 7.49 14.94
C ASP A 26 9.57 7.09 16.36
N VAL A 27 8.66 7.33 17.30
CA VAL A 27 8.70 6.78 18.67
C VAL A 27 7.42 5.97 18.95
N LYS A 28 6.67 5.57 17.90
CA LYS A 28 5.31 5.04 18.06
C LYS A 28 5.14 3.56 17.71
N ALA A 29 5.91 2.95 16.79
CA ALA A 29 5.81 1.51 16.56
C ALA A 29 6.05 0.70 17.85
N SER A 30 7.03 1.10 18.66
CA SER A 30 7.32 0.54 19.98
C SER A 30 6.26 0.82 21.06
N LYS A 31 5.25 1.64 20.77
CA LYS A 31 4.09 1.90 21.66
C LYS A 31 2.80 1.19 21.22
N VAL A 32 2.74 0.63 20.02
CA VAL A 32 1.56 -0.12 19.56
C VAL A 32 1.63 -1.52 20.16
N LYS A 33 0.88 -1.73 21.25
CA LYS A 33 0.80 -3.04 21.91
C LYS A 33 0.08 -4.09 21.07
N ASP A 34 -0.73 -3.66 20.10
CA ASP A 34 -1.54 -4.55 19.26
C ASP A 34 -0.85 -4.82 17.90
N ARG A 35 -0.20 -5.98 17.80
CA ARG A 35 0.40 -6.45 16.56
C ARG A 35 -0.61 -6.67 15.43
N SER A 36 -1.89 -6.91 15.76
CA SER A 36 -2.96 -7.03 14.75
C SER A 36 -3.26 -5.69 14.11
N ALA A 37 -3.22 -4.59 14.88
CA ALA A 37 -3.37 -3.24 14.34
C ALA A 37 -2.19 -2.88 13.42
N LEU A 38 -0.96 -3.24 13.79
CA LEU A 38 0.24 -3.03 12.97
C LEU A 38 0.14 -3.77 11.63
N LEU A 39 -0.25 -5.04 11.67
CA LEU A 39 -0.45 -5.87 10.48
C LEU A 39 -1.55 -5.30 9.58
N GLY A 40 -2.71 -4.99 10.15
CA GLY A 40 -3.83 -4.41 9.42
C GLY A 40 -3.44 -3.10 8.74
N GLN A 41 -2.79 -2.20 9.47
CA GLN A 41 -2.32 -0.91 8.96
C GLN A 41 -1.34 -1.10 7.80
N ALA A 42 -0.29 -1.92 8.01
CA ALA A 42 0.71 -2.23 6.99
C ALA A 42 0.11 -2.80 5.71
N CYS A 43 -0.75 -3.83 5.83
CA CYS A 43 -1.36 -4.48 4.68
C CYS A 43 -2.32 -3.55 3.94
N ILE A 44 -3.22 -2.85 4.64
CA ILE A 44 -4.17 -1.92 4.02
C ILE A 44 -3.44 -0.80 3.28
N THR A 45 -2.49 -0.13 3.92
CA THR A 45 -1.82 1.01 3.27
C THR A 45 -1.00 0.57 2.06
N SER A 46 -0.37 -0.60 2.13
CA SER A 46 0.46 -1.12 1.03
C SER A 46 -0.38 -1.56 -0.16
N VAL A 47 -1.48 -2.28 0.08
CA VAL A 47 -2.42 -2.70 -0.97
C VAL A 47 -3.08 -1.49 -1.62
N LEU A 48 -3.54 -0.52 -0.83
CA LEU A 48 -4.17 0.69 -1.36
C LEU A 48 -3.19 1.55 -2.17
N LEU A 49 -1.92 1.60 -1.78
CA LEU A 49 -0.91 2.26 -2.59
C LEU A 49 -0.64 1.50 -3.90
N GLY A 50 -0.62 0.17 -3.85
CA GLY A 50 -0.57 -0.69 -5.04
C GLY A 50 -1.71 -0.40 -5.98
N LEU A 51 -2.93 -0.32 -5.45
CA LEU A 51 -4.13 -0.02 -6.20
C LEU A 51 -4.09 1.40 -6.81
N TYR A 52 -3.61 2.38 -6.04
CA TYR A 52 -3.38 3.73 -6.55
C TYR A 52 -2.40 3.73 -7.73
N GLN A 53 -1.28 3.03 -7.61
CA GLN A 53 -0.27 2.97 -8.68
C GLN A 53 -0.82 2.23 -9.91
N TYR A 54 -1.50 1.10 -9.70
CA TYR A 54 -2.12 0.29 -10.76
C TYR A 54 -3.11 1.11 -11.59
N THR A 55 -3.95 1.91 -10.93
CA THR A 55 -5.01 2.73 -11.57
C THR A 55 -4.52 4.03 -12.20
N ARG A 56 -3.22 4.34 -12.17
CA ARG A 56 -2.66 5.48 -12.93
C ARG A 56 -2.79 5.27 -14.43
N ASP A 57 -2.69 4.02 -14.86
CA ASP A 57 -3.01 3.58 -16.21
C ASP A 57 -4.53 3.40 -16.34
N ILE A 58 -5.11 3.97 -17.40
CA ILE A 58 -6.56 3.99 -17.59
C ILE A 58 -7.12 2.61 -17.95
N ASP A 59 -6.37 1.78 -18.66
CA ASP A 59 -6.79 0.44 -19.04
C ASP A 59 -6.83 -0.47 -17.82
N ASN A 60 -5.86 -0.32 -16.91
CA ASN A 60 -5.85 -0.97 -15.61
C ASN A 60 -7.00 -0.48 -14.71
N ALA A 61 -7.31 0.82 -14.72
CA ALA A 61 -8.46 1.36 -13.99
C ALA A 61 -9.79 0.78 -14.49
N VAL A 62 -9.95 0.62 -15.81
CA VAL A 62 -11.10 -0.07 -16.41
C VAL A 62 -11.12 -1.56 -16.06
N CYS A 63 -9.96 -2.20 -15.93
CA CYS A 63 -9.86 -3.60 -15.53
C CYS A 63 -10.50 -3.85 -14.15
N LEU A 64 -10.30 -2.94 -13.19
CA LEU A 64 -10.91 -3.05 -11.86
C LEU A 64 -12.44 -3.04 -11.86
N LEU A 65 -13.08 -2.49 -12.89
CA LEU A 65 -14.54 -2.46 -12.99
C LEU A 65 -15.14 -3.74 -13.57
N LYS A 66 -14.30 -4.62 -14.11
CA LYS A 66 -14.73 -5.89 -14.69
C LYS A 66 -14.75 -6.97 -13.61
N PRO A 67 -15.61 -8.00 -13.75
CA PRO A 67 -15.52 -9.19 -12.91
C PRO A 67 -14.12 -9.79 -12.97
N LYS A 68 -13.57 -10.20 -11.82
CA LYS A 68 -12.25 -10.82 -11.72
C LYS A 68 -12.19 -12.06 -12.62
N GLN A 69 -11.31 -12.08 -13.62
CA GLN A 69 -11.28 -13.15 -14.62
C GLN A 69 -10.29 -14.28 -14.28
N LYS A 70 -9.08 -13.98 -13.81
CA LYS A 70 -8.06 -14.98 -13.38
C LYS A 70 -7.09 -14.38 -12.35
N GLY A 71 -6.59 -15.21 -11.43
CA GLY A 71 -5.64 -14.81 -10.38
C GLY A 71 -6.30 -14.13 -9.17
N THR A 72 -5.49 -13.77 -8.19
CA THR A 72 -5.91 -12.94 -7.05
C THR A 72 -5.87 -11.46 -7.42
N TRP A 73 -6.72 -10.62 -6.80
CA TRP A 73 -6.61 -9.17 -7.01
C TRP A 73 -5.23 -8.64 -6.61
N LEU A 74 -4.58 -9.27 -5.62
CA LEU A 74 -3.22 -8.95 -5.23
C LEU A 74 -2.22 -9.14 -6.38
N GLU A 75 -2.25 -10.28 -7.07
CA GLU A 75 -1.39 -10.52 -8.23
C GLU A 75 -1.72 -9.60 -9.41
N VAL A 76 -3.00 -9.28 -9.62
CA VAL A 76 -3.42 -8.35 -10.67
C VAL A 76 -2.86 -6.95 -10.42
N ILE A 77 -2.98 -6.45 -9.18
CA ILE A 77 -2.51 -5.12 -8.79
C ILE A 77 -0.99 -5.00 -8.93
N PHE A 78 -0.25 -6.04 -8.50
CA PHE A 78 1.21 -6.02 -8.45
C PHE A 78 1.88 -6.70 -9.66
N ASN A 79 1.11 -7.15 -10.65
CA ASN A 79 1.50 -7.96 -11.82
C ASN A 79 2.09 -9.35 -11.50
N ARG A 80 2.34 -9.64 -10.22
CA ARG A 80 2.80 -10.91 -9.66
C ARG A 80 2.57 -10.86 -8.15
N TYR A 81 2.74 -12.00 -7.48
CA TYR A 81 2.69 -12.00 -6.02
C TYR A 81 3.87 -11.17 -5.44
N PRO A 82 3.63 -10.20 -4.53
CA PRO A 82 4.66 -9.26 -4.08
C PRO A 82 5.47 -9.79 -2.88
N GLU A 83 6.33 -10.78 -3.10
CA GLU A 83 7.15 -11.42 -2.04
C GLU A 83 7.99 -10.41 -1.24
N ALA A 84 8.60 -9.43 -1.92
CA ALA A 84 9.40 -8.40 -1.25
C ALA A 84 8.57 -7.53 -0.29
N LEU A 85 7.30 -7.27 -0.61
CA LEU A 85 6.38 -6.57 0.28
C LEU A 85 5.98 -7.45 1.47
N GLU A 86 5.68 -8.73 1.23
CA GLU A 86 5.39 -9.70 2.29
C GLU A 86 6.54 -9.75 3.31
N HIS A 87 7.78 -9.92 2.84
CA HIS A 87 8.96 -9.98 3.70
C HIS A 87 9.13 -8.72 4.56
N ARG A 88 8.91 -7.53 3.98
CA ARG A 88 8.98 -6.26 4.72
C ARG A 88 7.91 -6.18 5.82
N ILE A 89 6.68 -6.61 5.52
CA ILE A 89 5.59 -6.59 6.48
C ILE A 89 5.80 -7.65 7.58
N VAL A 90 6.30 -8.85 7.22
CA VAL A 90 6.70 -9.89 8.17
C VAL A 90 7.72 -9.33 9.17
N HIS A 91 8.77 -8.67 8.67
CA HIS A 91 9.80 -8.07 9.51
C HIS A 91 9.24 -6.96 10.41
N TYR A 92 8.42 -6.07 9.85
CA TYR A 92 7.82 -4.95 10.58
C TYR A 92 6.85 -5.41 11.68
N THR A 93 6.04 -6.42 11.41
CA THR A 93 4.97 -6.85 12.31
C THR A 93 5.38 -7.97 13.26
N GLU A 94 6.59 -8.52 13.06
CA GLU A 94 7.10 -9.72 13.75
C GLU A 94 6.09 -10.89 13.69
N THR A 95 5.41 -11.03 12.55
CA THR A 95 4.40 -12.07 12.31
C THR A 95 4.83 -13.05 11.23
N ASN A 96 4.13 -14.17 11.08
CA ASN A 96 4.50 -15.17 10.09
C ASN A 96 4.03 -14.81 8.66
N SER A 97 4.76 -15.33 7.68
CA SER A 97 4.52 -15.12 6.24
C SER A 97 3.10 -15.48 5.83
N GLU A 98 2.60 -16.64 6.26
CA GLU A 98 1.27 -17.16 5.91
C GLU A 98 0.15 -16.18 6.28
N LYS A 99 0.22 -15.61 7.49
CA LYS A 99 -0.74 -14.63 7.98
C LYS A 99 -0.66 -13.31 7.22
N VAL A 100 0.56 -12.84 6.88
CA VAL A 100 0.74 -11.64 6.05
C VAL A 100 0.13 -11.85 4.67
N ARG A 101 0.41 -13.00 4.04
CA ARG A 101 -0.13 -13.37 2.73
C ARG A 101 -1.65 -13.41 2.71
N GLU A 102 -2.25 -14.05 3.71
CA GLU A 102 -3.71 -14.09 3.87
C GLU A 102 -4.28 -12.67 3.98
N TYR A 103 -3.69 -11.83 4.84
CA TYR A 103 -4.13 -10.46 5.03
C TYR A 103 -3.98 -9.61 3.77
N LEU A 104 -2.84 -9.67 3.07
CA LEU A 104 -2.63 -8.95 1.82
C LEU A 104 -3.67 -9.34 0.76
N SER A 105 -3.92 -10.65 0.62
CA SER A 105 -4.86 -11.18 -0.37
C SER A 105 -6.29 -10.75 -0.08
N ARG A 106 -6.74 -10.93 1.17
CA ARG A 106 -8.08 -10.53 1.62
C ARG A 106 -8.28 -9.01 1.52
N THR A 107 -7.24 -8.24 1.85
CA THR A 107 -7.27 -6.78 1.74
C THR A 107 -7.40 -6.34 0.29
N ALA A 108 -6.68 -6.98 -0.64
CA ALA A 108 -6.78 -6.68 -2.07
C ALA A 108 -8.19 -6.96 -2.60
N ASP A 109 -8.77 -8.12 -2.26
CA ASP A 109 -10.13 -8.45 -2.68
C ASP A 109 -11.15 -7.43 -2.15
N LYS A 110 -11.05 -7.08 -0.85
CA LYS A 110 -11.94 -6.10 -0.22
C LYS A 110 -11.77 -4.68 -0.74
N ALA A 111 -10.54 -4.25 -1.01
CA ALA A 111 -10.28 -2.93 -1.55
C ALA A 111 -10.90 -2.73 -2.93
N VAL A 112 -10.82 -3.76 -3.79
CA VAL A 112 -11.45 -3.70 -5.12
C VAL A 112 -12.97 -3.73 -5.00
N GLU A 113 -13.53 -4.57 -4.14
CA GLU A 113 -14.97 -4.62 -3.87
C GLU A 113 -15.51 -3.25 -3.39
N GLU A 114 -14.80 -2.60 -2.48
CA GLU A 114 -15.15 -1.26 -1.99
C GLU A 114 -15.13 -0.21 -3.11
N VAL A 115 -14.10 -0.22 -3.97
CA VAL A 115 -14.01 0.70 -5.11
C VAL A 115 -15.17 0.48 -6.08
N GLN A 116 -15.46 -0.77 -6.42
CA GLN A 116 -16.58 -1.12 -7.31
C GLN A 116 -17.94 -0.72 -6.71
N THR A 117 -18.13 -0.98 -5.42
CA THR A 117 -19.37 -0.66 -4.69
C THR A 117 -19.57 0.85 -4.58
N HIS A 118 -18.50 1.59 -4.28
CA HIS A 118 -18.57 3.04 -4.12
C HIS A 118 -18.88 3.78 -5.43
N LEU A 119 -18.28 3.35 -6.54
CA LEU A 119 -18.44 4.00 -7.84
C LEU A 119 -19.66 3.48 -8.61
N GLY A 120 -20.10 2.26 -8.31
CA GLY A 120 -21.27 1.64 -8.90
C GLY A 120 -21.05 1.14 -10.34
N PRO A 121 -22.07 0.50 -10.94
CA PRO A 121 -21.94 -0.28 -12.18
C PRO A 121 -21.75 0.56 -13.46
N LYS A 122 -21.89 1.90 -13.37
CA LYS A 122 -21.75 2.82 -14.51
C LYS A 122 -20.44 3.62 -14.48
N ALA A 123 -19.56 3.31 -13.53
CA ALA A 123 -18.29 3.97 -13.40
C ALA A 123 -17.42 3.78 -14.65
N THR A 124 -16.55 4.74 -14.90
CA THR A 124 -15.53 4.70 -15.95
C THR A 124 -14.14 4.56 -15.34
N GLY A 125 -13.14 4.23 -16.17
CA GLY A 125 -11.74 4.23 -15.71
C GLY A 125 -11.28 5.59 -15.17
N GLU A 126 -11.83 6.70 -15.69
CA GLU A 126 -11.55 8.04 -15.18
C GLU A 126 -12.11 8.23 -13.76
N ASP A 127 -13.31 7.75 -13.49
CA ASP A 127 -13.92 7.80 -12.15
C ASP A 127 -13.08 7.04 -11.12
N VAL A 128 -12.59 5.85 -11.49
CA VAL A 128 -11.70 5.03 -10.65
C VAL A 128 -10.39 5.78 -10.36
N LYS A 129 -9.75 6.30 -11.41
CA LYS A 129 -8.48 7.03 -11.27
C LYS A 129 -8.63 8.29 -10.42
N HIS A 130 -9.72 9.04 -10.62
CA HIS A 130 -10.02 10.22 -9.83
C HIS A 130 -10.30 9.86 -8.36
N TYR A 131 -11.09 8.82 -8.12
CA TYR A 131 -11.36 8.31 -6.78
C TYR A 131 -10.07 7.93 -6.04
N MET A 132 -9.22 7.10 -6.66
CA MET A 132 -7.96 6.67 -6.06
C MET A 132 -6.98 7.84 -5.84
N SER A 133 -6.95 8.81 -6.75
CA SER A 133 -6.13 10.02 -6.58
C SER A 133 -6.55 10.84 -5.36
N ASN A 134 -7.85 10.91 -5.07
CA ASN A 134 -8.39 11.59 -3.88
C ASN A 134 -8.10 10.83 -2.58
N GLN A 135 -7.88 9.52 -2.65
CA GLN A 135 -7.48 8.71 -1.49
C GLN A 135 -5.98 8.79 -1.18
N ARG A 136 -5.12 9.21 -2.13
CA ARG A 136 -3.65 9.20 -1.99
C ARG A 136 -3.15 9.82 -0.69
N ASN A 137 -3.54 11.06 -0.40
CA ASN A 137 -3.06 11.77 0.79
C ASN A 137 -3.50 11.10 2.10
N HIS A 138 -4.69 10.48 2.09
CA HIS A 138 -5.17 9.69 3.20
C HIS A 138 -4.33 8.43 3.36
N ILE A 139 -4.11 7.67 2.28
CA ILE A 139 -3.28 6.44 2.28
C ILE A 139 -1.89 6.73 2.85
N LEU A 140 -1.22 7.76 2.35
CA LEU A 140 0.12 8.15 2.79
C LEU A 140 0.16 8.58 4.26
N SER A 141 -0.92 9.18 4.78
CA SER A 141 -0.98 9.60 6.19
C SER A 141 -1.00 8.42 7.19
N PHE A 142 -1.26 7.20 6.73
CA PHE A 142 -1.30 6.01 7.57
C PHE A 142 -0.18 5.02 7.26
N LEU A 143 0.65 5.27 6.25
CA LEU A 143 1.74 4.36 5.88
C LEU A 143 2.80 4.31 7.00
N PRO A 144 3.06 3.13 7.61
CA PRO A 144 4.09 2.97 8.64
C PRO A 144 5.48 3.36 8.15
N SER A 145 6.28 4.01 8.99
CA SER A 145 7.60 4.51 8.56
C SER A 145 8.70 3.50 8.51
N GLU A 146 8.55 2.43 9.27
CA GLU A 146 9.44 1.29 9.24
C GLU A 146 9.27 0.49 7.94
N LEU A 147 8.11 0.58 7.27
CA LEU A 147 7.97 0.13 5.88
C LEU A 147 8.59 1.11 4.88
N ARG A 148 8.76 2.38 5.26
CA ARG A 148 9.33 3.46 4.44
C ARG A 148 10.85 3.44 4.39
N ALA A 149 11.49 2.97 5.46
CA ALA A 149 12.90 2.63 5.45
C ALA A 149 13.06 1.27 4.78
N GLY A 150 13.38 1.27 3.48
CA GLY A 150 14.14 0.14 2.94
C GLY A 150 15.31 -0.12 3.89
N GLU A 151 15.67 -1.40 4.11
CA GLU A 151 16.84 -1.78 4.88
C GLU A 151 17.92 -0.73 4.69
N SER A 152 18.30 -0.06 5.78
CA SER A 152 19.51 0.72 5.84
C SER A 152 20.66 -0.24 5.55
N VAL A 153 20.88 -0.50 4.27
CA VAL A 153 22.14 -0.99 3.74
C VAL A 153 23.14 0.03 4.25
N ASN A 154 24.06 -0.44 5.08
CA ASN A 154 25.24 0.28 5.56
C ASN A 154 25.83 1.16 4.47
N ASN A 155 25.38 2.41 4.38
CA ASN A 155 26.03 3.43 3.59
C ASN A 155 26.40 4.57 4.53
N THR A 156 27.42 4.27 5.34
CA THR A 156 28.36 5.23 5.87
C THR A 156 29.08 5.92 4.70
N SER A 157 28.38 6.84 4.05
CA SER A 157 28.98 7.95 3.30
C SER A 157 28.36 9.20 3.92
N LEU A 158 28.86 9.65 5.08
CA LEU A 158 29.87 10.70 5.12
C LEU A 158 29.80 11.61 3.89
N ASP A 159 29.27 12.80 4.16
CA ASP A 159 29.57 14.06 3.50
C ASP A 159 28.97 14.28 2.10
N ASP A 160 27.75 14.81 2.07
CA ASP A 160 27.49 15.97 1.20
C ASP A 160 26.28 16.79 1.72
N ALA A 161 26.60 17.95 2.30
CA ALA A 161 25.64 18.97 2.62
C ALA A 161 25.17 19.64 1.32
N SER A 162 24.11 19.11 0.70
CA SER A 162 23.43 19.82 -0.39
C SER A 162 21.92 19.61 -0.37
N ASN A 163 21.27 20.60 0.22
CA ASN A 163 19.87 20.99 0.14
C ASN A 163 19.08 20.39 -1.05
N LYS A 164 18.41 19.25 -0.84
CA LYS A 164 17.24 18.81 -1.63
C LYS A 164 16.22 18.18 -0.70
N MET A 165 14.95 18.54 -0.86
CA MET A 165 13.82 18.01 -0.09
C MET A 165 13.62 16.51 -0.38
N HIS A 166 14.42 15.64 0.23
CA HIS A 166 14.14 14.20 0.33
C HIS A 166 13.41 13.97 1.65
N GLY A 167 12.08 13.97 1.59
CA GLY A 167 11.26 13.58 2.74
C GLY A 167 11.19 12.05 2.85
N PRO A 168 10.91 11.50 4.04
CA PRO A 168 10.73 10.05 4.26
C PRO A 168 9.53 9.42 3.49
N PHE A 169 8.79 10.21 2.72
CA PHE A 169 7.79 9.71 1.77
C PHE A 169 8.40 9.35 0.41
N SER A 170 9.52 9.97 0.04
CA SER A 170 10.17 9.77 -1.26
C SER A 170 10.77 8.38 -1.38
N ASP A 171 11.43 7.87 -0.34
CA ASP A 171 12.15 6.60 -0.40
C ASP A 171 11.21 5.39 -0.58
N PHE A 172 10.07 5.38 0.13
CA PHE A 172 9.07 4.33 -0.06
C PHE A 172 8.44 4.38 -1.44
N MET A 173 8.07 5.59 -1.91
CA MET A 173 7.49 5.75 -3.24
C MET A 173 8.49 5.37 -4.33
N HIS A 174 9.77 5.70 -4.17
CA HIS A 174 10.81 5.28 -5.10
C HIS A 174 10.98 3.77 -5.11
N TRP A 175 11.09 3.11 -3.94
CA TRP A 175 11.13 1.65 -3.88
C TRP A 175 9.88 1.01 -4.50
N PHE A 176 8.70 1.59 -4.26
CA PHE A 176 7.43 1.09 -4.80
C PHE A 176 7.36 1.28 -6.32
N GLU A 177 7.79 2.43 -6.84
CA GLU A 177 7.90 2.71 -8.27
C GLU A 177 8.93 1.79 -8.94
N GLU A 178 10.09 1.54 -8.30
CA GLU A 178 11.08 0.57 -8.76
C GLU A 178 10.52 -0.85 -8.78
N PHE A 179 9.82 -1.28 -7.71
CA PHE A 179 9.18 -2.59 -7.64
C PHE A 179 8.18 -2.78 -8.79
N PHE A 180 7.38 -1.76 -9.10
CA PHE A 180 6.43 -1.78 -10.21
C PHE A 180 7.11 -1.69 -11.58
N ALA A 181 8.19 -0.91 -11.72
CA ALA A 181 8.95 -0.82 -12.96
C ALA A 181 9.63 -2.16 -13.28
N ASP A 182 10.16 -2.85 -12.26
CA ASP A 182 10.76 -4.18 -12.41
C ASP A 182 9.72 -5.26 -12.66
N SER A 183 8.52 -5.17 -12.07
CA SER A 183 7.44 -6.12 -12.36
C SER A 183 6.87 -5.97 -13.78
N GLN A 184 7.09 -4.83 -14.45
CA GLN A 184 6.67 -4.58 -15.83
C GLN A 184 7.73 -4.91 -16.89
N LYS A 185 8.96 -5.25 -16.50
CA LYS A 185 9.99 -5.66 -17.47
C LYS A 185 9.62 -7.00 -18.10
N PRO A 186 9.51 -7.10 -19.45
CA PRO A 186 9.33 -8.39 -20.10
C PRO A 186 10.57 -9.26 -19.83
N LEU A 187 10.34 -10.52 -19.43
CA LEU A 187 11.38 -11.53 -19.39
C LEU A 187 11.86 -11.77 -20.83
N TYR A 188 13.05 -11.25 -21.14
CA TYR A 188 13.77 -11.56 -22.39
C TYR A 188 14.38 -12.95 -22.33
#